data_AF-E6Q9J6-F1
#
_entry.id   AF-E6Q9J6-F1
#
_cell.length_a   1.000
_cell.length_b   1.000
_cell.length_c   1.000
_cell.angle_alpha   90.00
_cell.angle_beta   90.00
_cell.angle_gamma   90.00
#
_symmetry.space_group_name_H-M   'P 1'
#
loop_
_entity.id
_entity.type
_entity.pdbx_description
1 polymer ?
#
loop_
_entity_poly.entity_id
_entity_poly.type
_entity_poly.pdbx_seq_one_letter_code
_entity_poly.pdbx_strand_id
1 'polypeptide(L)' 'MLIDEVIHTVESTTGQAMMTGGHITMAKFYSPASPGEVLTLCFDTRADASIAFEIHANNRRIAAGDLSPAAKTSTC' A
#
# COMPACT_ATOMS: atom_id res chain seq x y z
N MET A 1 -4.86 11.39 -0.85
CA MET A 1 -3.43 11.60 -0.49
C MET A 1 -2.64 10.39 -1.00
N LEU A 2 -1.34 10.48 -1.33
CA LEU A 2 -0.62 9.36 -1.99
C LEU A 2 -0.78 8.01 -1.27
N ILE A 3 -0.58 7.97 0.05
CA ILE A 3 -0.69 6.73 0.83
C ILE A 3 -2.14 6.26 1.02
N ASP A 4 -3.07 7.20 1.09
CA ASP A 4 -4.50 6.91 1.17
C ASP A 4 -4.98 6.18 -0.10
N GLU A 5 -4.51 6.60 -1.28
CA GLU A 5 -4.78 5.91 -2.54
C GLU A 5 -4.18 4.51 -2.59
N VAL A 6 -2.98 4.31 -2.03
CA VAL A 6 -2.37 2.98 -1.89
C VAL A 6 -3.26 2.07 -1.04
N ILE A 7 -3.70 2.55 0.13
CA ILE A 7 -4.56 1.78 1.03
C ILE A 7 -5.85 1.37 0.33
N HIS A 8 -6.52 2.33 -0.31
CA HIS A 8 -7.77 2.09 -1.04
C HIS A 8 -7.59 1.11 -2.22
N THR A 9 -6.51 1.26 -3.00
CA THR A 9 -6.24 0.38 -4.14
C THR A 9 -5.89 -1.04 -3.69
N VAL A 10 -5.09 -1.16 -2.64
CA VAL A 10 -4.72 -2.46 -2.05
C VAL A 10 -5.96 -3.15 -1.47
N GLU A 11 -6.78 -2.45 -0.69
CA GLU A 11 -7.99 -3.01 -0.09
C GLU A 11 -9.00 -3.45 -1.16
N SER A 12 -9.23 -2.63 -2.19
CA SER A 12 -10.13 -2.97 -3.30
C SER A 12 -9.62 -4.14 -4.16
N THR A 13 -8.30 -4.30 -4.32
CA THR A 13 -7.73 -5.39 -5.13
C THR A 13 -7.59 -6.70 -4.35
N THR A 14 -7.21 -6.63 -3.08
CA THR A 14 -6.95 -7.82 -2.24
C THR A 14 -8.16 -8.30 -1.45
N GLY A 15 -9.15 -7.42 -1.23
CA GLY A 15 -10.26 -7.66 -0.31
C GLY A 15 -9.84 -7.75 1.16
N GLN A 16 -8.59 -7.40 1.49
CA GLN A 16 -8.09 -7.36 2.85
C GLN A 16 -8.46 -6.02 3.49
N ALA A 17 -9.23 -6.06 4.58
CA ALA A 17 -9.66 -4.86 5.27
C ALA A 17 -8.44 -4.10 5.84
N MET A 18 -8.27 -2.86 5.39
CA MET A 18 -7.23 -1.95 5.87
C MET A 18 -7.82 -0.87 6.75
N MET A 19 -8.93 -0.28 6.33
CA MET A 19 -9.53 0.86 7.02
C MET A 19 -10.10 0.51 8.40
N THR A 20 -10.43 -0.76 8.63
CA THR A 20 -11.02 -1.23 9.89
C THR A 20 -10.01 -2.02 10.73
N GLY A 21 -8.99 -1.34 11.26
CA GLY A 21 -8.02 -1.92 12.19
C GLY A 21 -6.69 -2.38 11.58
N GLY A 22 -6.46 -2.13 10.29
CA GLY A 22 -5.14 -2.24 9.69
C GLY A 22 -4.26 -1.04 10.03
N HIS A 23 -2.96 -1.16 9.78
CA HIS A 23 -2.02 -0.07 10.01
C HIS A 23 -0.88 -0.06 8.98
N ILE A 24 -0.32 1.12 8.75
CA ILE A 24 0.91 1.29 7.97
C ILE A 24 2.08 0.93 8.89
N THR A 25 2.80 -0.14 8.57
CA THR A 25 3.99 -0.56 9.32
C THR A 25 5.17 0.36 9.00
N MET A 26 5.37 0.69 7.72
CA MET A 26 6.29 1.75 7.33
C MET A 26 5.87 2.40 6.01
N ALA A 27 6.29 3.65 5.80
CA ALA A 27 6.29 4.29 4.51
C ALA A 27 7.56 5.15 4.37
N LYS A 28 8.29 4.96 3.29
CA LYS A 28 9.49 5.72 2.92
C LYS A 28 9.23 6.47 1.63
N PHE A 29 9.56 7.76 1.61
CA PHE A 29 9.46 8.61 0.44
C PHE A 29 10.87 8.91 -0.05
N TYR A 30 11.18 8.50 -1.28
CA TYR A 30 12.50 8.62 -1.88
C TYR A 30 12.61 9.84 -2.77
N SER A 31 11.52 10.24 -3.42
CA SER A 31 11.50 11.42 -4.28
C SER A 31 10.08 11.98 -4.42
N PRO A 32 9.93 13.28 -4.76
CA PRO A 32 8.62 13.90 -4.87
C PRO A 32 7.90 13.48 -6.15
N ALA A 33 6.59 13.28 -6.07
CA ALA A 33 5.72 13.19 -7.25
C ALA A 33 5.28 14.60 -7.68
N SER A 34 5.28 14.87 -8.98
CA SER A 34 4.78 16.13 -9.55
C SER A 34 3.27 16.07 -9.78
N PRO A 35 2.56 17.21 -9.72
CA PRO A 35 1.15 17.25 -10.11
C PRO A 35 0.95 16.75 -11.55
N GLY A 36 0.02 15.83 -11.75
CA GLY A 36 -0.27 15.22 -13.05
C GLY A 36 0.72 14.14 -13.51
N GLU A 37 1.76 13.84 -12.72
CA GLU A 37 2.66 12.73 -13.00
C GLU A 37 1.94 11.39 -12.82
N VAL A 38 2.01 10.52 -13.83
CA VAL A 38 1.40 9.18 -13.75
C VAL A 38 2.25 8.30 -12.85
N LEU A 39 1.63 7.75 -11.82
CA LEU A 39 2.26 6.87 -10.86
C LEU A 39 1.80 5.43 -11.07
N THR A 40 2.75 4.50 -10.98
CA THR A 40 2.48 3.06 -10.99
C THR A 40 2.61 2.54 -9.56
N LEU A 41 1.56 1.91 -9.07
CA LEU A 41 1.57 1.20 -7.80
C LEU A 41 1.79 -0.29 -8.08
N CYS A 42 2.84 -0.85 -7.48
CA CYS A 42 3.09 -2.28 -7.42
C CYS A 42 2.96 -2.72 -5.97
N PHE A 43 2.31 -3.84 -5.71
CA PHE A 43 2.26 -4.40 -4.37
C PHE A 43 2.18 -5.93 -4.41
N ASP A 44 2.66 -6.54 -3.34
CA ASP A 44 2.67 -7.99 -3.16
C ASP A 44 2.18 -8.34 -1.76
N THR A 45 1.24 -9.28 -1.69
CA THR A 45 0.79 -9.86 -0.42
C THR A 45 1.75 -10.99 -0.02
N ARG A 46 2.36 -10.85 1.16
CA ARG A 46 3.28 -11.85 1.75
C ARG A 46 2.51 -12.97 2.45
N ALA A 47 3.24 -14.03 2.81
CA ALA A 47 2.68 -15.21 3.49
C ALA A 47 2.05 -14.90 4.86
N ASP A 48 2.52 -13.86 5.55
CA ASP A 48 1.99 -13.38 6.83
C ASP A 48 0.81 -12.40 6.65
N ALA A 49 0.27 -12.30 5.43
CA ALA A 49 -0.75 -11.36 5.00
C ALA A 49 -0.32 -9.88 5.02
N SER A 50 0.92 -9.54 5.40
CA SER A 50 1.45 -8.19 5.20
C SER A 50 1.56 -7.87 3.72
N ILE A 51 1.49 -6.59 3.37
CA ILE A 51 1.48 -6.14 1.98
C ILE A 51 2.62 -5.17 1.78
N ALA A 52 3.59 -5.57 0.95
CA ALA A 52 4.66 -4.69 0.51
C ALA A 52 4.16 -3.86 -0.67
N PHE A 53 4.46 -2.56 -0.69
CA PHE A 53 4.13 -1.72 -1.85
C PHE A 53 5.31 -0.88 -2.31
N GLU A 54 5.31 -0.57 -3.60
CA GLU A 54 6.20 0.40 -4.23
C GLU A 54 5.41 1.30 -5.17
N ILE A 55 5.77 2.58 -5.18
CA ILE A 55 5.23 3.58 -6.08
C ILE A 55 6.37 4.08 -6.96
N HIS A 56 6.15 4.03 -8.27
CA HIS A 56 7.10 4.46 -9.28
C HIS A 56 6.49 5.53 -10.17
N ALA A 57 7.32 6.46 -10.63
CA ALA A 57 7.02 7.37 -11.72
C ALA A 57 8.07 7.17 -12.81
N ASN A 58 7.67 6.61 -13.95
CA ASN A 58 8.61 6.13 -14.97
C ASN A 58 9.65 5.19 -14.34
N ASN A 59 10.95 5.52 -14.41
CA ASN A 59 12.06 4.74 -13.84
C ASN A 59 12.50 5.22 -12.45
N ARG A 60 11.68 6.06 -11.78
CA ARG A 60 12.01 6.67 -10.50
C ARG A 60 11.13 6.15 -9.38
N ARG A 61 11.76 5.65 -8.31
CA ARG A 61 11.05 5.25 -7.10
C ARG A 61 10.58 6.48 -6.32
N ILE A 62 9.28 6.59 -6.09
CA ILE A 62 8.63 7.67 -5.36
C ILE A 62 8.51 7.30 -3.89
N ALA A 63 7.89 6.15 -3.61
CA ALA A 63 7.68 5.67 -2.26
C ALA A 63 7.71 4.15 -2.19
N ALA A 64 7.93 3.61 -1.01
CA ALA A 64 7.70 2.19 -0.72
C ALA A 64 7.34 2.01 0.74
N GLY A 65 6.70 0.89 1.05
CA GLY A 65 6.33 0.62 2.43
C GLY A 65 5.68 -0.73 2.61
N ASP A 66 5.14 -0.89 3.81
CA ASP A 66 4.55 -2.11 4.30
C ASP A 66 3.23 -1.78 5.01
N LEU A 67 2.19 -2.51 4.65
CA LEU A 67 0.88 -2.45 5.28
C LEU A 67 0.60 -3.76 6.02
N SER A 68 0.01 -3.64 7.19
CA SER A 68 -0.49 -4.78 7.96
C SER A 68 -2.02 -4.69 7.99
N PRO A 69 -2.72 -5.59 7.27
CA PRO A 69 -4.19 -5.68 7.33
C PRO A 69 -4.68 -5.88 8.75
N ALA A 70 -5.95 -5.55 8.98
CA ALA A 70 -6.65 -6.09 10.12
C ALA A 70 -6.63 -7.63 10.02
N ALA A 71 -6.29 -8.31 11.13
CA ALA A 71 -6.39 -9.76 11.17
C ALA A 71 -7.82 -10.15 10.76
N LYS A 72 -7.96 -11.11 9.84
CA LYS A 72 -9.26 -11.74 9.63
C LYS A 72 -9.63 -12.38 10.95
N THR A 73 -10.57 -11.79 11.68
CA THR A 73 -11.16 -12.45 12.83
C THR A 73 -11.81 -13.71 12.30
N SER A 74 -11.13 -14.85 12.42
CA SER A 74 -11.74 -16.15 12.22
C SER A 74 -12.75 -16.30 13.36
N THR A 75 -13.99 -15.93 13.10
CA THR A 75 -15.11 -16.26 13.99
C THR A 75 -15.17 -17.78 14.05
N CYS A 76 -14.92 -18.35 15.24
CA CYS A 76 -15.15 -19.76 15.55
C CYS A 76 -16.62 -20.15 15.38
#